data_AF-A0A553ZGY8-F1
#
_entry.id   AF-A0A553ZGY8-F1
#
_cell.length_a   1.000
_cell.length_b   1.000
_cell.length_c   1.000
_cell.angle_alpha   90.00
_cell.angle_beta   90.00
_cell.angle_gamma   90.00
#
_symmetry.space_group_name_H-M   'P 1'
#
loop_
_entity.id
_entity.type
_entity.pdbx_description
1 polymer ?
#
loop_
_entity_poly.entity_id
_entity_poly.type
_entity_poly.pdbx_seq_one_letter_code
_entity_poly.pdbx_strand_id
1 'polypeptide(L)'
;MHSIIVVPAHSTGPASQLRLAPGESLTFGRRATGPGAPAHHLPLTHGGVSRTAGRITATGTYWTIGNLSAHQTYVVENPEGAGEHIKVAPGRIDAPVPFEFSRVVLPAAGDLLSFEVWAPRHDYADPTAPDGPDDGTGAELTAPAFPLDRTKRYFQVLAALCEPRLRGAPHAPLPTVEQITARLRPVWPAAGRASVQWNVDYLAVKLRLKQPPEAADGGPRLNGKKESLVSLALRFNLVDEDDLAVLDGRAPA
;
A
#
# COMPACT_ATOMS: atom_id res chain seq x y z
N MET A 1 -18.43 -21.42 2.61
CA MET A 1 -17.31 -20.60 2.08
C MET A 1 -16.70 -19.85 3.24
N HIS A 2 -15.37 -19.79 3.33
CA HIS A 2 -14.68 -18.97 4.34
C HIS A 2 -14.56 -17.55 3.80
N SER A 3 -14.74 -16.56 4.66
CA SER A 3 -14.70 -15.14 4.28
C SER A 3 -13.44 -14.43 4.72
N ILE A 4 -12.58 -15.00 5.57
CA ILE A 4 -11.17 -14.59 5.68
C ILE A 4 -10.28 -15.78 6.10
N ILE A 5 -8.98 -15.65 5.83
CA ILE A 5 -7.92 -16.55 6.31
C ILE A 5 -6.91 -15.72 7.10
N VAL A 6 -6.64 -16.10 8.35
CA VAL A 6 -5.62 -15.46 9.18
C VAL A 6 -4.37 -16.33 9.20
N VAL A 7 -3.23 -15.73 8.87
CA VAL A 7 -1.94 -16.40 8.72
C VAL A 7 -0.95 -15.86 9.76
N PRO A 8 -0.55 -16.67 10.75
CA PRO A 8 0.44 -16.28 11.75
C PRO A 8 1.82 -15.95 11.14
N ALA A 9 2.60 -15.06 11.79
CA ALA A 9 3.92 -14.59 11.33
C ALA A 9 4.93 -15.69 10.96
N HIS A 10 4.80 -16.87 11.56
CA HIS A 10 5.70 -18.01 11.39
C HIS A 10 4.98 -19.24 10.84
N SER A 11 3.88 -19.03 10.12
CA SER A 11 3.11 -20.11 9.49
C SER A 11 4.00 -20.89 8.51
N THR A 12 4.24 -22.17 8.79
CA THR A 12 5.06 -23.07 7.94
C THR A 12 4.21 -23.86 6.94
N GLY A 13 2.90 -23.66 6.91
CA GLY A 13 2.02 -24.27 5.90
C GLY A 13 0.54 -23.99 6.11
N PRO A 14 -0.34 -24.59 5.29
CA PRO A 14 -1.78 -24.36 5.35
C PRO A 14 -2.44 -24.79 6.67
N ALA A 15 -1.82 -25.71 7.41
CA ALA A 15 -2.34 -26.24 8.66
C ALA A 15 -2.33 -25.23 9.83
N SER A 16 -1.46 -24.20 9.77
CA SER A 16 -1.41 -23.11 10.76
C SER A 16 -2.35 -21.95 10.42
N GLN A 17 -3.05 -22.00 9.29
CA GLN A 17 -4.00 -20.97 8.88
C GLN A 17 -5.32 -21.13 9.63
N LEU A 18 -5.85 -20.01 10.13
CA LEU A 18 -7.14 -19.96 10.79
C LEU A 18 -8.17 -19.42 9.80
N ARG A 19 -9.18 -20.22 9.47
CA ARG A 19 -10.22 -19.85 8.51
C ARG A 19 -11.47 -19.44 9.25
N LEU A 20 -12.04 -18.28 8.90
CA LEU A 20 -13.27 -17.77 9.49
C LEU A 20 -14.36 -17.68 8.43
N ALA A 21 -15.54 -18.20 8.75
CA ALA A 21 -16.77 -17.98 8.00
C ALA A 21 -17.38 -16.60 8.35
N PRO A 22 -18.29 -16.07 7.51
CA PRO A 22 -18.98 -14.82 7.83
C PRO A 22 -19.65 -14.88 9.21
N GLY A 23 -19.43 -13.85 10.03
CA GLY A 23 -19.94 -13.75 11.40
C GLY A 23 -19.05 -14.42 12.45
N GLU A 24 -18.04 -15.20 12.07
CA GLU A 24 -17.08 -15.76 13.01
C GLU A 24 -16.03 -14.72 13.42
N SER A 25 -15.58 -14.83 14.67
CA SER A 25 -14.57 -13.95 15.24
C SER A 25 -13.38 -14.73 15.78
N LEU A 26 -12.19 -14.16 15.60
CA LEU A 26 -10.92 -14.62 16.15
C LEU A 26 -10.40 -13.59 17.15
N THR A 27 -10.14 -14.00 18.38
CA THR A 27 -9.42 -13.13 19.32
C THR A 27 -7.90 -13.31 19.16
N PHE A 28 -7.12 -12.29 19.46
CA PHE A 28 -5.67 -12.39 19.47
C PHE A 28 -5.07 -11.72 20.71
N GLY A 29 -3.94 -12.23 21.18
CA GLY A 29 -3.26 -11.71 22.37
C GLY A 29 -2.35 -12.73 23.04
N ARG A 30 -1.85 -12.41 24.22
CA ARG A 30 -0.88 -13.26 24.95
C ARG A 30 -1.52 -14.47 25.63
N ARG A 31 -2.84 -14.52 25.80
CA ARG A 31 -3.51 -15.64 26.49
C ARG A 31 -3.28 -16.94 25.73
N ALA A 32 -2.79 -17.98 26.41
CA ALA A 32 -2.60 -19.29 25.78
C ALA A 32 -3.95 -19.95 25.45
N THR A 33 -3.97 -20.77 24.40
CA THR A 33 -5.03 -21.74 24.15
C THR A 33 -4.94 -22.85 25.20
N GLY A 34 -6.03 -23.15 25.88
CA GLY A 34 -6.11 -24.14 26.96
C GLY A 34 -7.58 -24.49 27.28
N PRO A 35 -7.85 -25.38 28.24
CA PRO A 35 -9.22 -25.73 28.62
C PRO A 35 -9.98 -24.47 29.08
N GLY A 36 -11.02 -24.07 28.32
CA GLY A 36 -11.78 -22.82 28.55
C GLY A 36 -11.27 -21.59 27.78
N ALA A 37 -10.33 -21.74 26.85
CA ALA A 37 -9.99 -20.69 25.88
C ALA A 37 -11.08 -20.58 24.78
N PRO A 38 -11.28 -19.38 24.19
CA PRO A 38 -12.19 -19.24 23.05
C PRO A 38 -11.74 -20.16 21.90
N ALA A 39 -12.71 -20.78 21.21
CA ALA A 39 -12.45 -21.74 20.13
C ALA A 39 -11.53 -21.17 19.02
N HIS A 40 -11.59 -19.86 18.81
CA HIS A 40 -10.74 -19.13 17.87
C HIS A 40 -9.89 -18.11 18.63
N HIS A 41 -8.63 -18.47 18.90
CA HIS A 41 -7.63 -17.58 19.48
C HIS A 41 -6.28 -17.68 18.76
N LEU A 42 -5.71 -16.54 18.38
CA LEU A 42 -4.37 -16.40 17.81
C LEU A 42 -3.38 -15.98 18.92
N PRO A 43 -2.51 -16.88 19.40
CA PRO A 43 -1.55 -16.55 20.43
C PRO A 43 -0.42 -15.67 19.90
N LEU A 44 -0.15 -14.57 20.61
CA LEU A 44 0.98 -13.67 20.38
C LEU A 44 1.88 -13.68 21.62
N THR A 45 2.90 -14.54 21.60
CA THR A 45 3.76 -14.84 22.75
C THR A 45 4.84 -13.76 22.94
N HIS A 46 4.43 -12.55 23.32
CA HIS A 46 5.36 -11.45 23.64
C HIS A 46 4.92 -10.65 24.87
N GLY A 47 5.87 -10.25 25.71
CA GLY A 47 5.60 -9.52 26.97
C GLY A 47 4.92 -8.17 26.76
N GLY A 48 5.19 -7.51 25.63
CA GLY A 48 4.57 -6.24 25.24
C GLY A 48 3.11 -6.31 24.75
N VAL A 49 2.55 -7.52 24.59
CA VAL A 49 1.19 -7.72 24.07
C VAL A 49 0.21 -8.02 25.19
N SER A 50 -0.95 -7.36 25.19
CA SER A 50 -2.04 -7.61 26.15
C SER A 50 -2.52 -9.07 26.10
N ARG A 51 -3.02 -9.58 27.25
CA ARG A 51 -3.63 -10.93 27.33
C ARG A 51 -4.75 -11.11 26.30
N THR A 52 -5.59 -10.09 26.17
CA THR A 52 -6.54 -9.92 25.08
C THR A 52 -6.16 -8.63 24.36
N ALA A 53 -5.49 -8.74 23.22
CA ALA A 53 -4.99 -7.60 22.47
C ALA A 53 -6.03 -7.07 21.48
N GLY A 54 -6.80 -7.97 20.86
CA GLY A 54 -7.87 -7.56 19.98
C GLY A 54 -8.73 -8.70 19.48
N ARG A 55 -9.60 -8.36 18.54
CA ARG A 55 -10.54 -9.28 17.89
C ARG A 55 -10.65 -8.94 16.42
N ILE A 56 -10.76 -9.97 15.60
CA ILE A 56 -11.06 -9.91 14.18
C ILE A 56 -12.42 -10.55 13.97
N THR A 57 -13.24 -9.98 13.09
CA THR A 57 -14.52 -10.55 12.69
C THR A 57 -14.60 -10.56 11.17
N ALA A 58 -14.99 -11.70 10.61
CA ALA A 58 -15.17 -11.84 9.17
C ALA A 58 -16.58 -11.38 8.76
N THR A 59 -16.69 -10.58 7.70
CA THR A 59 -17.97 -9.96 7.31
C THR A 59 -18.14 -9.97 5.80
N GLY A 60 -18.88 -10.92 5.22
CA GLY A 60 -19.18 -10.89 3.78
C GLY A 60 -17.95 -10.66 2.89
N THR A 61 -17.84 -9.45 2.31
CA THR A 61 -16.74 -9.00 1.42
C THR A 61 -15.60 -8.26 2.11
N TYR A 62 -15.66 -8.02 3.43
CA TYR A 62 -14.62 -7.35 4.20
C TYR A 62 -14.45 -7.98 5.59
N TRP A 63 -13.61 -7.39 6.43
CA TRP A 63 -13.49 -7.82 7.83
C TRP A 63 -13.30 -6.62 8.75
N THR A 64 -13.55 -6.82 10.04
CA THR A 64 -13.36 -5.78 11.04
C THR A 64 -12.33 -6.17 12.08
N ILE A 65 -11.66 -5.16 12.63
CA ILE A 65 -10.71 -5.32 13.74
C ILE A 65 -11.10 -4.45 14.92
N GLY A 66 -11.07 -5.04 16.11
CA GLY A 66 -11.16 -4.36 17.39
C GLY A 66 -9.79 -4.31 18.07
N ASN A 67 -9.34 -3.11 18.42
CA ASN A 67 -8.17 -2.90 19.26
C ASN A 67 -8.60 -2.81 20.73
N LEU A 68 -8.31 -3.87 21.48
CA LEU A 68 -8.65 -3.98 22.91
C LEU A 68 -7.50 -3.52 23.82
N SER A 69 -6.42 -2.98 23.25
CA SER A 69 -5.38 -2.29 24.00
C SER A 69 -5.90 -0.96 24.54
N ALA A 70 -5.48 -0.62 25.76
CA ALA A 70 -5.76 0.68 26.37
C ALA A 70 -4.83 1.79 25.87
N HIS A 71 -3.67 1.44 25.29
CA HIS A 71 -2.58 2.41 25.07
C HIS A 71 -1.89 2.32 23.71
N GLN A 72 -2.05 1.21 22.99
CA GLN A 72 -1.27 0.95 21.78
C GLN A 72 -2.14 1.07 20.54
N THR A 73 -1.74 1.90 19.59
CA THR A 73 -2.36 1.94 18.25
C THR A 73 -1.86 0.75 17.44
N TYR A 74 -2.76 0.07 16.75
CA TYR A 74 -2.41 -0.94 15.75
C TYR A 74 -2.44 -0.34 14.36
N VAL A 75 -1.68 -0.93 13.45
CA VAL A 75 -1.68 -0.57 12.04
C VAL A 75 -2.16 -1.79 11.26
N VAL A 76 -3.06 -1.58 10.31
CA VAL A 76 -3.35 -2.58 9.28
C VAL A 76 -2.78 -2.02 7.99
N GLU A 77 -1.70 -2.64 7.51
CA GLU A 77 -1.03 -2.30 6.27
C GLU A 77 -1.69 -3.05 5.11
N ASN A 78 -1.73 -2.41 3.94
CA ASN A 78 -1.96 -3.06 2.65
C ASN A 78 -0.58 -3.29 2.00
N PRO A 79 -0.04 -4.52 2.02
CA PRO A 79 1.26 -4.79 1.41
C PRO A 79 1.31 -4.54 -0.10
N GLU A 80 0.17 -4.54 -0.79
CA GLU A 80 0.04 -4.26 -2.23
C GLU A 80 -0.16 -2.76 -2.50
N GLY A 81 -0.51 -1.96 -1.48
CA GLY A 81 -0.89 -0.55 -1.61
C GLY A 81 0.25 0.44 -1.43
N ALA A 82 1.50 0.04 -1.67
CA ALA A 82 2.69 0.91 -1.60
C ALA A 82 2.82 1.75 -0.31
N GLY A 83 2.43 1.19 0.84
CA GLY A 83 2.46 1.88 2.14
C GLY A 83 1.10 2.43 2.60
N GLU A 84 0.04 2.16 1.86
CA GLU A 84 -1.33 2.32 2.33
C GLU A 84 -1.54 1.55 3.64
N HIS A 85 -2.16 2.23 4.61
CA HIS A 85 -2.48 1.65 5.90
C HIS A 85 -3.65 2.37 6.56
N ILE A 86 -4.32 1.67 7.47
CA ILE A 86 -5.24 2.28 8.42
C ILE A 86 -4.72 2.15 9.85
N LYS A 87 -5.00 3.17 10.66
CA LYS A 87 -4.70 3.16 12.10
C LYS A 87 -5.94 2.72 12.88
N VAL A 88 -5.74 1.77 13.78
CA VAL A 88 -6.76 1.30 14.71
C VAL A 88 -6.38 1.82 16.09
N ALA A 89 -6.97 2.96 16.45
CA ALA A 89 -6.71 3.61 17.74
C ALA A 89 -7.06 2.68 18.93
N PRO A 90 -6.41 2.85 20.09
CA PRO A 90 -6.76 2.13 21.31
C PRO A 90 -8.26 2.19 21.60
N GLY A 91 -8.87 1.06 21.94
CA GLY A 91 -10.30 0.96 22.24
C GLY A 91 -11.24 1.05 21.02
N ARG A 92 -10.73 1.25 19.79
CA ARG A 92 -11.57 1.26 18.60
C ARG A 92 -12.09 -0.16 18.34
N ILE A 93 -13.41 -0.30 18.28
CA ILE A 93 -14.10 -1.55 17.99
C ILE A 93 -14.65 -1.52 16.56
N ASP A 94 -14.66 -2.70 15.93
CA ASP A 94 -15.24 -2.94 14.60
C ASP A 94 -14.76 -1.95 13.52
N ALA A 95 -13.47 -1.60 13.54
CA ALA A 95 -12.87 -0.80 12.47
C ALA A 95 -12.88 -1.64 11.17
N PRO A 96 -13.55 -1.17 10.09
CA PRO A 96 -13.58 -1.91 8.83
C PRO A 96 -12.21 -1.88 8.16
N VAL A 97 -11.81 -3.03 7.61
CA VAL A 97 -10.59 -3.19 6.82
C VAL A 97 -10.99 -3.46 5.37
N PRO A 98 -10.69 -2.55 4.43
CA PRO A 98 -11.09 -2.67 3.03
C PRO A 98 -10.01 -3.33 2.14
N PHE A 99 -9.05 -4.05 2.72
CA PHE A 99 -7.94 -4.65 1.98
C PHE A 99 -8.14 -6.16 1.82
N GLU A 100 -7.86 -6.66 0.63
CA GLU A 100 -7.89 -8.09 0.29
C GLU A 100 -6.71 -8.82 0.92
N PHE A 101 -5.52 -8.23 0.85
CA PHE A 101 -4.33 -8.69 1.55
C PHE A 101 -3.93 -7.67 2.60
N SER A 102 -3.98 -8.06 3.86
CA SER A 102 -3.69 -7.17 4.99
C SER A 102 -2.58 -7.74 5.87
N ARG A 103 -1.72 -6.87 6.38
CA ARG A 103 -0.83 -7.17 7.50
C ARG A 103 -1.22 -6.37 8.72
N VAL A 104 -1.64 -7.05 9.79
CA VAL A 104 -1.86 -6.41 11.09
C VAL A 104 -0.53 -6.29 11.79
N VAL A 105 -0.17 -5.09 12.22
CA VAL A 105 1.08 -4.77 12.91
C VAL A 105 0.77 -4.17 14.28
N LEU A 106 1.42 -4.72 15.31
CA LEU A 106 1.25 -4.35 16.70
C LEU A 106 2.61 -4.00 17.31
N PRO A 107 2.75 -2.85 17.99
CA PRO A 107 3.93 -2.58 18.77
C PRO A 107 4.01 -3.52 19.98
N ALA A 108 5.22 -3.97 20.29
CA ALA A 108 5.47 -4.89 21.38
C ALA A 108 6.84 -4.61 22.02
N ALA A 109 6.92 -3.58 22.88
CA ALA A 109 8.08 -3.28 23.73
C ALA A 109 9.46 -3.35 23.01
N GLY A 110 9.62 -2.59 21.91
CA GLY A 110 10.85 -2.55 21.12
C GLY A 110 10.82 -3.41 19.86
N ASP A 111 9.79 -4.24 19.69
CA ASP A 111 9.54 -5.05 18.50
C ASP A 111 8.21 -4.67 17.82
N LEU A 112 8.03 -5.09 16.58
CA LEU A 112 6.79 -5.03 15.81
C LEU A 112 6.34 -6.46 15.49
N LEU A 113 5.27 -6.91 16.13
CA LEU A 113 4.66 -8.18 15.80
C LEU A 113 3.69 -7.99 14.65
N SER A 114 3.57 -9.00 13.80
CA SER A 114 2.59 -8.98 12.74
C SER A 114 1.96 -10.34 12.48
N PHE A 115 0.82 -10.32 11.79
CA PHE A 115 0.22 -11.49 11.16
C PHE A 115 -0.60 -11.01 9.97
N GLU A 116 -0.90 -11.91 9.04
CA GLU A 116 -1.60 -11.56 7.80
C GLU A 116 -3.06 -11.99 7.85
N VAL A 117 -3.90 -11.25 7.13
CA VAL A 117 -5.32 -11.55 6.95
C VAL A 117 -5.64 -11.45 5.47
N TRP A 118 -6.15 -12.53 4.90
CA TRP A 118 -6.50 -12.64 3.48
C TRP A 118 -8.02 -12.68 3.38
N ALA A 119 -8.60 -11.67 2.75
CA ALA A 119 -10.03 -11.53 2.48
C ALA A 119 -10.34 -11.85 1.00
N PRO A 120 -11.61 -12.16 0.67
CA PRO A 120 -12.08 -12.32 -0.69
C PRO A 120 -11.72 -11.12 -1.54
N ARG A 121 -11.48 -11.37 -2.83
CA ARG A 121 -11.33 -10.31 -3.81
C ARG A 121 -12.61 -9.48 -3.91
N HIS A 122 -12.46 -8.18 -4.10
CA HIS A 122 -13.57 -7.32 -4.43
C HIS A 122 -13.96 -7.50 -5.89
N ASP A 123 -15.26 -7.41 -6.14
CA ASP A 123 -15.79 -7.31 -7.50
C ASP A 123 -15.62 -5.87 -7.98
N TYR A 124 -14.97 -5.71 -9.14
CA TYR A 124 -14.80 -4.43 -9.81
C TYR A 124 -15.81 -4.32 -10.97
N ALA A 125 -16.30 -3.10 -11.21
CA ALA A 125 -17.11 -2.84 -12.39
C ALA A 125 -16.28 -3.08 -13.67
N ASP A 126 -16.93 -3.55 -14.73
CA ASP A 126 -16.29 -3.73 -16.03
C ASP A 126 -15.82 -2.36 -16.56
N PRO A 127 -14.50 -2.16 -16.76
CA PRO A 127 -13.97 -0.88 -17.23
C PRO A 127 -14.37 -0.55 -18.67
N THR A 128 -14.92 -1.51 -19.42
CA THR A 128 -15.41 -1.33 -20.79
C THR A 128 -16.93 -1.07 -20.86
N ALA A 129 -17.62 -1.10 -19.72
CA ALA A 129 -19.03 -0.76 -19.68
C ALA A 129 -19.23 0.71 -20.08
N PRO A 130 -20.23 1.02 -20.93
CA PRO A 130 -20.48 2.38 -21.37
C PRO A 130 -20.85 3.29 -20.19
N ASP A 131 -20.25 4.49 -20.18
CA ASP A 131 -20.52 5.56 -19.21
C ASP A 131 -21.93 6.15 -19.42
N GLY A 132 -22.95 5.42 -18.98
CA GLY A 132 -24.35 5.86 -19.05
C GLY A 132 -24.94 5.92 -20.47
N PRO A 133 -26.19 6.37 -20.60
CA PRO A 133 -26.83 6.52 -21.90
C PRO A 133 -26.14 7.62 -22.72
N ASP A 134 -25.69 7.26 -23.93
CA ASP A 134 -25.24 8.21 -24.94
C ASP A 134 -26.45 9.07 -25.35
N ASP A 135 -26.52 10.29 -24.83
CA ASP A 135 -27.59 11.24 -25.14
C ASP A 135 -27.40 11.90 -26.52
N GLY A 136 -26.42 11.43 -27.31
CA GLY A 136 -26.17 11.89 -28.67
C GLY A 136 -25.61 13.32 -28.73
N THR A 137 -25.31 13.94 -27.60
CA THR A 137 -24.80 15.32 -27.53
C THR A 137 -23.28 15.39 -27.54
N GLY A 138 -22.59 14.52 -28.28
CA GLY A 138 -21.14 14.62 -28.52
C GLY A 138 -20.35 15.03 -27.27
N ALA A 139 -20.67 14.39 -26.13
CA ALA A 139 -20.25 14.85 -24.82
C ALA A 139 -18.74 15.00 -24.76
N GLU A 140 -18.27 16.12 -24.21
CA GLU A 140 -16.85 16.39 -24.06
C GLU A 140 -16.22 15.28 -23.20
N LEU A 141 -15.24 14.56 -23.77
CA LEU A 141 -14.55 13.48 -23.07
C LEU A 141 -13.91 14.03 -21.79
N THR A 142 -14.11 13.33 -20.67
CA THR A 142 -13.50 13.69 -19.39
C THR A 142 -11.98 13.72 -19.54
N ALA A 143 -11.38 14.89 -19.38
CA ALA A 143 -9.94 15.04 -19.48
C ALA A 143 -9.23 14.32 -18.32
N PRO A 144 -8.13 13.57 -18.57
CA PRO A 144 -7.40 12.89 -17.51
C PRO A 144 -6.74 13.90 -16.56
N ALA A 145 -6.83 13.62 -15.25
CA ALA A 145 -6.21 14.47 -14.22
C ALA A 145 -4.68 14.55 -14.39
N PHE A 146 -4.05 13.42 -14.74
CA PHE A 146 -2.60 13.26 -14.94
C PHE A 146 -2.31 12.61 -16.30
N PRO A 147 -1.93 13.38 -17.33
CA PRO A 147 -1.70 12.86 -18.69
C PRO A 147 -0.30 12.24 -18.83
N LEU A 148 -0.08 11.13 -18.12
CA LEU A 148 1.13 10.31 -18.19
C LEU A 148 1.03 9.29 -19.34
N ASP A 149 2.13 9.11 -20.05
CA ASP A 149 2.29 8.11 -21.11
C ASP A 149 3.36 7.12 -20.67
N ARG A 150 2.93 5.87 -20.43
CA ARG A 150 3.75 4.76 -19.91
C ARG A 150 4.91 4.38 -20.83
N THR A 151 4.85 4.75 -22.11
CA THR A 151 5.89 4.45 -23.11
C THR A 151 7.08 5.41 -23.05
N LYS A 152 6.99 6.51 -22.29
CA LYS A 152 7.98 7.58 -22.31
C LYS A 152 9.02 7.44 -21.20
N ARG A 153 10.22 7.99 -21.45
CA ARG A 153 11.35 7.95 -20.50
C ARG A 153 11.04 8.59 -19.15
N TYR A 154 10.20 9.64 -19.13
CA TYR A 154 9.80 10.25 -17.86
C TYR A 154 9.01 9.26 -16.99
N PHE A 155 8.23 8.36 -17.60
CA PHE A 155 7.50 7.34 -16.86
C PHE A 155 8.45 6.29 -16.29
N GLN A 156 9.46 5.86 -17.06
CA GLN A 156 10.52 4.98 -16.54
C GLN A 156 11.26 5.62 -15.34
N VAL A 157 11.51 6.94 -15.38
CA VAL A 157 12.10 7.66 -14.24
C VAL A 157 11.16 7.69 -13.04
N LEU A 158 9.85 7.88 -13.24
CA LEU A 158 8.87 7.83 -12.16
C LEU A 158 8.79 6.42 -11.55
N ALA A 159 8.72 5.38 -12.39
CA ALA A 159 8.74 3.99 -11.96
C ALA A 159 10.00 3.64 -11.16
N ALA A 160 11.18 4.06 -11.62
CA ALA A 160 12.44 3.85 -10.89
C ALA A 160 12.49 4.58 -9.54
N LEU A 161 11.84 5.74 -9.42
CA LEU A 161 11.71 6.46 -8.14
C LEU A 161 10.79 5.72 -7.16
N CYS A 162 9.71 5.10 -7.66
CA CYS A 162 8.71 4.38 -6.88
C CYS A 162 9.11 2.92 -6.57
N GLU A 163 9.98 2.31 -7.38
CA GLU A 163 10.35 0.88 -7.32
C GLU A 163 10.66 0.37 -5.91
N PRO A 164 11.47 1.04 -5.06
CA PRO A 164 11.76 0.52 -3.72
C PRO A 164 10.51 0.39 -2.84
N ARG A 165 9.57 1.33 -2.94
CA ARG A 165 8.34 1.34 -2.12
C ARG A 165 7.30 0.36 -2.63
N LEU A 166 7.25 0.13 -3.94
CA LEU A 166 6.40 -0.88 -4.59
C LEU A 166 6.92 -2.31 -4.38
N ARG A 167 8.23 -2.51 -4.14
CA ARG A 167 8.83 -3.84 -3.86
C ARG A 167 8.72 -4.24 -2.38
N GLY A 168 7.70 -3.78 -1.65
CA GLY A 168 7.44 -4.16 -0.26
C GLY A 168 8.25 -3.41 0.82
N ALA A 169 8.93 -2.31 0.46
CA ALA A 169 9.61 -1.44 1.43
C ALA A 169 8.98 -0.03 1.45
N PRO A 170 7.76 0.13 2.00
CA PRO A 170 6.94 1.34 1.85
C PRO A 170 7.59 2.64 2.39
N HIS A 171 8.55 2.51 3.30
CA HIS A 171 9.30 3.62 3.89
C HIS A 171 10.74 3.71 3.39
N ALA A 172 11.09 3.01 2.31
CA ALA A 172 12.42 3.09 1.73
C ALA A 172 12.76 4.54 1.33
N PRO A 173 14.01 4.98 1.57
CA PRO A 173 14.49 6.27 1.09
C PRO A 173 14.45 6.30 -0.43
N LEU A 174 14.20 7.47 -1.00
CA LEU A 174 14.17 7.59 -2.45
C LEU A 174 15.56 7.38 -3.08
N PRO A 175 15.62 6.75 -4.26
CA PRO A 175 16.89 6.51 -4.92
C PRO A 175 17.54 7.83 -5.37
N THR A 176 18.87 7.87 -5.27
CA THR A 176 19.69 8.96 -5.78
C THR A 176 19.62 9.02 -7.31
N VAL A 177 20.01 10.15 -7.91
CA VAL A 177 20.05 10.26 -9.38
C VAL A 177 21.00 9.23 -10.00
N GLU A 178 22.08 8.88 -9.30
CA GLU A 178 23.03 7.85 -9.73
C GLU A 178 22.42 6.46 -9.71
N GLN A 179 21.69 6.12 -8.63
CA GLN A 179 20.97 4.85 -8.53
C GLN A 179 19.91 4.72 -9.63
N ILE A 180 19.13 5.78 -9.90
CA ILE A 180 18.15 5.80 -11.00
C ILE A 180 18.86 5.61 -12.35
N THR A 181 19.96 6.32 -12.58
CA THR A 181 20.73 6.20 -13.82
C THR A 181 21.22 4.77 -14.01
N ALA A 182 21.79 4.17 -12.97
CA ALA A 182 22.26 2.79 -12.99
C ALA A 182 21.10 1.80 -13.26
N ARG A 183 19.95 2.00 -12.61
CA ARG A 183 18.75 1.17 -12.78
C ARG A 183 18.17 1.22 -14.19
N LEU A 184 18.23 2.38 -14.85
CA LEU A 184 17.66 2.60 -16.18
C LEU A 184 18.59 2.24 -17.34
N ARG A 185 19.91 2.12 -17.12
CA ARG A 185 20.88 1.81 -18.19
C ARG A 185 20.54 0.60 -19.06
N PRO A 186 20.03 -0.53 -18.53
CA PRO A 186 19.68 -1.69 -19.36
C PRO A 186 18.61 -1.40 -20.43
N VAL A 187 17.63 -0.54 -20.11
CA VAL A 187 16.50 -0.20 -21.00
C VAL A 187 16.68 1.14 -21.71
N TRP A 188 17.55 1.99 -21.18
CA TRP A 188 17.91 3.29 -21.71
C TRP A 188 19.43 3.50 -21.57
N PRO A 189 20.25 2.98 -22.50
CA PRO A 189 21.72 3.03 -22.40
C PRO A 189 22.30 4.45 -22.31
N ALA A 190 21.61 5.43 -22.91
CA ALA A 190 22.00 6.84 -22.89
C ALA A 190 21.55 7.59 -21.62
N ALA A 191 20.98 6.91 -20.62
CA ALA A 191 20.59 7.53 -19.36
C ALA A 191 21.81 8.16 -18.66
N GLY A 192 21.66 9.43 -18.28
CA GLY A 192 22.66 10.18 -17.54
C GLY A 192 22.02 11.15 -16.56
N ARG A 193 22.84 11.68 -15.62
CA ARG A 193 22.38 12.57 -14.54
C ARG A 193 21.51 13.73 -15.05
N ALA A 194 21.94 14.42 -16.10
CA ALA A 194 21.20 15.54 -16.69
C ALA A 194 19.84 15.11 -17.25
N SER A 195 19.80 13.99 -17.97
CA SER A 195 18.57 13.47 -18.55
C SER A 195 17.57 13.01 -17.50
N VAL A 196 18.02 12.37 -16.40
CA VAL A 196 17.15 11.97 -15.28
C VAL A 196 16.60 13.22 -14.59
N GLN A 197 17.43 14.21 -14.30
CA GLN A 197 17.01 15.46 -13.67
C GLN A 197 15.97 16.19 -14.51
N TRP A 198 16.19 16.29 -15.83
CA TRP A 198 15.22 16.89 -16.75
C TRP A 198 13.87 16.17 -16.72
N ASN A 199 13.87 14.82 -16.68
CA ASN A 199 12.63 14.05 -16.59
C ASN A 199 11.92 14.25 -15.24
N VAL A 200 12.65 14.39 -14.14
CA VAL A 200 12.08 14.75 -12.83
C VAL A 200 11.40 16.12 -12.88
N ASP A 201 12.02 17.10 -13.53
CA ASP A 201 11.42 18.43 -13.71
C ASP A 201 10.20 18.40 -14.63
N TYR A 202 10.26 17.62 -15.71
CA TYR A 202 9.14 17.42 -16.63
C TYR A 202 7.94 16.73 -15.95
N LEU A 203 8.21 15.72 -15.12
CA LEU A 203 7.20 15.06 -14.31
C LEU A 203 6.49 16.03 -13.36
N ALA A 204 7.23 16.98 -12.75
CA ALA A 204 6.61 17.96 -11.87
C ALA A 204 5.57 18.83 -12.61
N VAL A 205 5.85 19.18 -13.87
CA VAL A 205 4.88 19.87 -14.74
C VAL A 205 3.70 18.95 -15.08
N LYS A 206 3.95 17.72 -15.51
CA LYS A 206 2.91 16.73 -15.86
C LYS A 206 1.97 16.40 -14.72
N LEU A 207 2.51 16.35 -13.50
CA LEU A 207 1.77 16.09 -12.27
C LEU A 207 1.23 17.36 -11.60
N ARG A 208 1.34 18.52 -12.27
CA ARG A 208 0.82 19.81 -11.83
C ARG A 208 1.31 20.19 -10.42
N LEU A 209 2.50 19.73 -10.04
CA LEU A 209 3.15 20.14 -8.80
C LEU A 209 3.59 21.59 -8.96
N LYS A 210 3.01 22.52 -8.19
CA LYS A 210 3.36 23.95 -8.22
C LYS A 210 4.89 24.11 -8.15
N GLN A 211 5.47 24.83 -9.10
CA GLN A 211 6.82 25.37 -8.92
C GLN A 211 6.75 26.40 -7.77
N PRO A 212 7.66 26.39 -6.78
CA PRO A 212 7.77 27.52 -5.88
C PRO A 212 8.12 28.76 -6.73
N PRO A 213 7.43 29.90 -6.55
CA PRO A 213 7.82 31.12 -7.24
C PRO A 213 9.26 31.50 -6.85
N GLU A 214 10.01 32.03 -7.82
CA GLU A 214 11.38 32.57 -7.70
C GLU A 214 11.51 33.81 -6.78
N ALA A 215 10.59 34.00 -5.82
CA ALA A 215 10.61 35.11 -4.87
C ALA A 215 10.22 34.63 -3.47
N ALA A 216 11.20 34.10 -2.75
CA ALA A 216 11.23 34.16 -1.29
C ALA A 216 12.68 34.00 -0.85
N ASP A 217 13.24 35.06 -0.25
CA ASP A 217 14.46 35.01 0.53
C ASP A 217 14.53 33.72 1.36
N GLY A 218 15.63 32.97 1.22
CA GLY A 218 16.10 32.05 2.26
C GLY A 218 15.22 30.88 2.69
N GLY A 219 14.22 30.44 1.92
CA GLY A 219 13.41 29.25 2.24
C GLY A 219 14.15 27.92 1.99
N PRO A 220 13.84 26.82 2.73
CA PRO A 220 14.58 25.57 2.61
C PRO A 220 14.49 25.02 1.18
N ARG A 221 15.68 24.82 0.58
CA ARG A 221 15.88 24.35 -0.79
C ARG A 221 15.02 23.10 -1.10
N LEU A 222 14.62 22.98 -2.35
CA LEU A 222 13.85 21.91 -3.03
C LEU A 222 14.37 20.46 -2.85
N ASN A 223 14.71 20.03 -1.63
CA ASN A 223 15.00 18.64 -1.28
C ASN A 223 13.73 17.75 -1.27
N GLY A 224 12.56 18.30 -1.56
CA GLY A 224 11.27 17.59 -1.51
C GLY A 224 10.64 17.25 -2.87
N LYS A 225 11.20 17.67 -4.03
CA LYS A 225 10.52 17.47 -5.33
C LYS A 225 10.28 15.99 -5.66
N LYS A 226 11.31 15.16 -5.50
CA LYS A 226 11.20 13.70 -5.73
C LYS A 226 10.21 13.07 -4.74
N GLU A 227 10.21 13.51 -3.49
CA GLU A 227 9.24 13.05 -2.48
C GLU A 227 7.81 13.44 -2.86
N SER A 228 7.57 14.67 -3.31
CA SER A 228 6.24 15.09 -3.78
C SER A 228 5.78 14.29 -5.00
N LEU A 229 6.69 14.00 -5.95
CA LEU A 229 6.40 13.17 -7.12
C LEU A 229 5.99 11.76 -6.70
N VAL A 230 6.81 11.09 -5.88
CA VAL A 230 6.56 9.72 -5.43
C VAL A 230 5.33 9.65 -4.54
N SER A 231 5.17 10.61 -3.62
CA SER A 231 4.01 10.68 -2.74
C SER A 231 2.71 10.83 -3.53
N LEU A 232 2.68 11.69 -4.55
CA LEU A 232 1.50 11.85 -5.41
C LEU A 232 1.27 10.60 -6.28
N ALA A 233 2.33 10.06 -6.89
CA ALA A 233 2.23 8.91 -7.76
C ALA A 233 1.69 7.68 -7.03
N LEU A 234 2.23 7.37 -5.85
CA LEU A 234 1.75 6.24 -5.04
C LEU A 234 0.37 6.50 -4.45
N ARG A 235 0.05 7.73 -4.03
CA ARG A 235 -1.27 8.06 -3.47
C ARG A 235 -2.42 7.83 -4.44
N PHE A 236 -2.18 8.04 -5.73
CA PHE A 236 -3.19 7.92 -6.78
C PHE A 236 -2.95 6.73 -7.71
N ASN A 237 -2.06 5.81 -7.33
CA ASN A 237 -1.66 4.65 -8.15
C ASN A 237 -1.33 5.04 -9.60
N LEU A 238 -0.61 6.14 -9.80
CA LEU A 238 -0.12 6.56 -11.12
C LEU A 238 1.01 5.65 -11.63
N VAL A 239 1.62 4.90 -10.72
CA VAL A 239 2.56 3.81 -10.94
C VAL A 239 2.25 2.74 -9.91
N ASP A 240 2.04 1.51 -10.35
CA ASP A 240 1.83 0.32 -9.52
C ASP A 240 2.95 -0.72 -9.74
N GLU A 241 2.79 -1.91 -9.17
CA GLU A 241 3.76 -3.00 -9.30
C GLU A 241 3.89 -3.52 -10.74
N ASP A 242 2.80 -3.57 -11.51
CA ASP A 242 2.80 -4.04 -12.90
C ASP A 242 3.54 -3.05 -13.81
N ASP A 243 3.42 -1.76 -13.51
CA ASP A 243 4.15 -0.69 -14.19
C ASP A 243 5.68 -0.82 -14.03
N LEU A 244 6.20 -1.58 -13.04
CA LEU A 244 7.64 -1.82 -12.91
C LEU A 244 8.23 -2.64 -14.06
N ALA A 245 7.41 -3.32 -14.86
CA ALA A 245 7.82 -4.03 -16.06
C ALA A 245 8.56 -3.13 -17.08
N VAL A 246 8.26 -1.83 -17.11
CA VAL A 246 8.93 -0.85 -17.98
C VAL A 246 10.42 -0.71 -17.67
N LEU A 247 10.82 -1.00 -16.43
CA LEU A 247 12.22 -0.96 -15.99
C LEU A 247 13.02 -2.17 -16.49
N ASP A 248 12.33 -3.20 -17.00
CA ASP A 248 12.90 -4.41 -17.57
C ASP A 248 12.69 -4.48 -19.09
N GLY A 249 12.19 -3.40 -19.72
CA GLY A 249 12.00 -3.30 -21.17
C GLY A 249 10.74 -4.00 -21.66
N ARG A 250 9.82 -4.34 -20.76
CA ARG A 250 8.52 -4.93 -21.06
C ARG A 250 7.44 -3.85 -21.06
N ALA A 251 6.38 -4.06 -21.83
CA ALA A 251 5.19 -3.23 -21.73
C ALA A 251 4.50 -3.50 -20.38
N PRO A 252 3.94 -2.49 -19.71
CA PRO A 252 3.08 -2.70 -18.56
C PRO A 252 1.81 -3.44 -18.99
N ALA A 253 1.23 -4.22 -18.08
CA ALA A 253 0.03 -5.02 -18.33
C ALA A 253 -1.23 -4.16 -18.53
#